data_AF-A0A929CM07-F1
#
_entry.id   AF-A0A929CM07-F1
#
_cell.length_a   1.000
_cell.length_b   1.000
_cell.length_c   1.000
_cell.angle_alpha   90.00
_cell.angle_beta   90.00
_cell.angle_gamma   90.00
#
_symmetry.space_group_name_H-M   'P 1'
#
loop_
_entity.id
_entity.type
_entity.pdbx_description
1 polymer ?
#
loop_
_entity_poly.entity_id
_entity_poly.type
_entity_poly.pdbx_seq_one_letter_code
_entity_poly.pdbx_strand_id
1 'polypeptide(L)'
;MKQYYKPITLLLTLLPVVFLKAQTVNTGELVVSKGTVLSTVEELNNTQTATLINDGDLFVYSHWNNDGTVDHNNSGLTRFIGNSPQVISGDGISYLYNILFDNPSSQPAFELSGELSIGNEADFDIGIVDNDNFGGSFTFEQFADHIGTTDDSHVDGQVIKVGDNSFNYPIGDAGLYRYAEISAPDGAGDVFTGKYFFENPNANYPLANNSGVIELVNNQEYWTITRDSGTSGILLTLSWEEGTTTPEEIVKAPQSAIHIVRWDEEQQLWVDEGGVVDIDNKTATTPLQLDAYGVFTLARVKEEFILPGDVVIYNGVTPNDDGKNDYFIIDGIQNLANNSVEIINRWGVKVFETSNYDTNGNVFKGFSEGRLTINGDELLPTGTYFYVLNYDYTSNGITRRIKQAGYLYLNAD
;
A
#
# COMPACT_ATOMS: atom_id res chain seq x y z
N MET A 1 -63.41 5.79 -71.78
CA MET A 1 -62.76 6.92 -71.07
C MET A 1 -61.83 6.33 -70.03
N LYS A 2 -60.51 6.53 -70.16
CA LYS A 2 -59.50 6.02 -69.20
C LYS A 2 -59.44 6.95 -67.99
N GLN A 3 -59.61 6.42 -66.78
CA GLN A 3 -59.39 7.15 -65.53
C GLN A 3 -57.88 7.24 -65.23
N TYR A 4 -57.40 8.44 -64.96
CA TYR A 4 -56.04 8.70 -64.47
C TYR A 4 -56.07 8.83 -62.95
N TYR A 5 -55.35 7.96 -62.24
CA TYR A 5 -55.05 8.12 -60.82
C TYR A 5 -53.65 8.72 -60.71
N LYS A 6 -53.53 9.89 -60.06
CA LYS A 6 -52.23 10.46 -59.65
C LYS A 6 -51.81 9.79 -58.34
N PRO A 7 -50.61 9.20 -58.22
CA PRO A 7 -50.10 8.75 -56.94
C PRO A 7 -49.74 9.97 -56.08
N ILE A 8 -50.26 10.01 -54.85
CA ILE A 8 -49.80 10.94 -53.81
C ILE A 8 -48.63 10.25 -53.11
N THR A 9 -47.41 10.73 -53.34
CA THR A 9 -46.24 10.29 -52.60
C THR A 9 -46.20 11.04 -51.27
N LEU A 10 -46.48 10.34 -50.17
CA LEU A 10 -46.30 10.87 -48.82
C LEU A 10 -44.81 10.82 -48.48
N LEU A 11 -44.15 11.98 -48.43
CA LEU A 11 -42.78 12.09 -47.96
C LEU A 11 -42.80 12.11 -46.42
N LEU A 12 -42.52 10.98 -45.77
CA LEU A 12 -42.29 10.94 -44.33
C LEU A 12 -40.91 11.56 -44.05
N THR A 13 -40.88 12.80 -43.59
CA THR A 13 -39.66 13.38 -43.02
C THR A 13 -39.47 12.81 -41.62
N LEU A 14 -38.50 11.90 -41.45
CA LEU A 14 -37.98 11.54 -40.13
C LEU A 14 -37.32 12.80 -39.55
N LEU A 15 -37.98 13.44 -38.59
CA LEU A 15 -37.34 14.41 -37.72
C LEU A 15 -36.42 13.63 -36.77
N PRO A 16 -35.10 13.88 -36.74
CA PRO A 16 -34.26 13.30 -35.72
C PRO A 16 -34.71 13.83 -34.35
N VAL A 17 -35.20 12.95 -33.50
CA VAL A 17 -35.40 13.26 -32.08
C VAL A 17 -34.01 13.29 -31.45
N VAL A 18 -33.42 14.48 -31.38
CA VAL A 18 -32.20 14.69 -30.61
C VAL A 18 -32.59 14.69 -29.13
N PHE A 19 -32.25 13.64 -28.41
CA PHE A 19 -32.31 13.66 -26.95
C PHE A 19 -31.17 14.55 -26.46
N LEU A 20 -31.47 15.79 -26.10
CA LEU A 20 -30.54 16.65 -25.37
C LEU A 20 -30.49 16.14 -23.92
N LYS A 21 -29.35 15.56 -23.51
CA LYS A 21 -29.06 15.33 -22.09
C LYS A 21 -28.57 16.65 -21.50
N ALA A 22 -29.11 17.05 -20.35
CA ALA A 22 -28.76 18.30 -19.70
C ALA A 22 -27.52 18.10 -18.82
N GLN A 23 -26.35 18.48 -19.32
CA GLN A 23 -25.08 18.46 -18.58
C GLN A 23 -24.99 19.65 -17.60
N THR A 24 -24.33 19.46 -16.46
CA THR A 24 -23.91 20.57 -15.60
C THR A 24 -22.54 21.05 -16.04
N VAL A 25 -22.44 22.24 -16.64
CA VAL A 25 -21.16 22.80 -17.10
C VAL A 25 -20.80 24.01 -16.25
N ASN A 26 -19.72 23.90 -15.47
CA ASN A 26 -19.13 25.04 -14.76
C ASN A 26 -18.12 25.75 -15.66
N THR A 27 -18.35 27.04 -15.88
CA THR A 27 -17.49 27.93 -16.70
C THR A 27 -16.90 29.09 -15.90
N GLY A 28 -17.16 29.13 -14.59
CA GLY A 28 -16.72 30.19 -13.69
C GLY A 28 -16.50 29.62 -12.29
N GLU A 29 -17.01 30.30 -11.28
CA GLU A 29 -16.88 29.85 -9.89
C GLU A 29 -18.18 29.15 -9.42
N LEU A 30 -18.04 27.91 -8.95
CA LEU A 30 -19.10 27.12 -8.33
C LEU A 30 -18.66 26.78 -6.90
N VAL A 31 -19.35 27.34 -5.90
CA VAL A 31 -19.07 27.06 -4.48
C VAL A 31 -20.24 26.32 -3.86
N VAL A 32 -19.98 25.10 -3.36
CA VAL A 32 -20.91 24.35 -2.52
C VAL A 32 -20.53 24.63 -1.07
N SER A 33 -21.17 25.62 -0.45
CA SER A 33 -20.83 26.01 0.93
C SER A 33 -21.27 24.98 1.96
N LYS A 34 -20.63 24.96 3.12
CA LYS A 34 -20.99 24.10 4.26
C LYS A 34 -22.49 24.10 4.57
N GLY A 35 -23.08 22.91 4.68
CA GLY A 35 -24.52 22.72 4.90
C GLY A 35 -25.39 22.84 3.65
N THR A 36 -24.79 23.07 2.48
CA THR A 36 -25.46 23.05 1.18
C THR A 36 -25.39 21.66 0.57
N VAL A 37 -26.49 21.22 -0.01
CA VAL A 37 -26.52 20.01 -0.85
C VAL A 37 -26.61 20.45 -2.31
N LEU A 38 -25.69 19.96 -3.14
CA LEU A 38 -25.74 20.09 -4.60
C LEU A 38 -25.79 18.69 -5.22
N SER A 39 -26.54 18.52 -6.30
CA SER A 39 -26.62 17.25 -7.01
C SER A 39 -26.56 17.47 -8.52
N THR A 40 -25.78 16.65 -9.22
CA THR A 40 -25.75 16.59 -10.68
C THR A 40 -26.18 15.21 -11.14
N VAL A 41 -27.26 15.17 -11.94
CA VAL A 41 -27.86 13.90 -12.41
C VAL A 41 -27.19 13.38 -13.68
N GLU A 42 -26.84 14.28 -14.59
CA GLU A 42 -25.97 13.98 -15.72
C GLU A 42 -24.55 14.48 -15.40
N GLU A 43 -23.63 14.30 -16.35
CA GLU A 43 -22.23 14.67 -16.22
C GLU A 43 -22.03 16.09 -15.65
N LEU A 44 -21.11 16.20 -14.69
CA LEU A 44 -20.55 17.47 -14.22
C LEU A 44 -19.25 17.71 -14.98
N ASN A 45 -19.16 18.84 -15.68
CA ASN A 45 -17.96 19.27 -16.38
C ASN A 45 -17.46 20.62 -15.83
N ASN A 46 -16.34 20.58 -15.12
CA ASN A 46 -15.59 21.75 -14.67
C ASN A 46 -14.54 22.11 -15.70
N THR A 47 -14.81 23.16 -16.48
CA THR A 47 -13.95 23.55 -17.61
C THR A 47 -12.61 24.12 -17.15
N GLN A 48 -11.64 24.21 -18.07
CA GLN A 48 -10.25 24.59 -17.78
C GLN A 48 -10.06 25.91 -17.01
N THR A 49 -10.95 26.89 -17.17
CA THR A 49 -10.86 28.18 -16.47
C THR A 49 -11.78 28.27 -15.26
N ALA A 50 -12.49 27.20 -14.94
CA ALA A 50 -13.49 27.17 -13.89
C ALA A 50 -12.92 26.66 -12.57
N THR A 51 -13.53 27.10 -11.48
CA THR A 51 -13.19 26.72 -10.12
C THR A 51 -14.42 26.13 -9.45
N LEU A 52 -14.28 24.94 -8.88
CA LEU A 52 -15.27 24.29 -8.04
C LEU A 52 -14.70 24.17 -6.62
N ILE A 53 -15.36 24.77 -5.63
CA ILE A 53 -15.00 24.62 -4.22
C ILE A 53 -16.11 23.85 -3.52
N ASN A 54 -15.81 22.66 -3.00
CA ASN A 54 -16.80 21.85 -2.27
C ASN A 54 -16.50 21.79 -0.77
N ASP A 55 -17.31 22.50 0.02
CA ASP A 55 -17.34 22.46 1.48
C ASP A 55 -18.66 21.87 2.03
N GLY A 56 -19.59 21.49 1.14
CA GLY A 56 -20.93 20.96 1.44
C GLY A 56 -21.06 19.47 1.13
N ASP A 57 -22.23 19.06 0.63
CA ASP A 57 -22.49 17.67 0.22
C ASP A 57 -22.85 17.66 -1.28
N LEU A 58 -21.94 17.16 -2.11
CA LEU A 58 -22.05 17.13 -3.57
C LEU A 58 -22.32 15.71 -4.05
N PHE A 59 -23.51 15.49 -4.61
CA PHE A 59 -23.90 14.22 -5.21
C PHE A 59 -23.63 14.23 -6.72
N VAL A 60 -22.83 13.28 -7.18
CA VAL A 60 -22.46 13.08 -8.59
C VAL A 60 -23.06 11.76 -9.05
N TYR A 61 -24.17 11.81 -9.78
CA TYR A 61 -24.89 10.60 -10.20
C TYR A 61 -24.45 10.00 -11.55
N SER A 62 -23.51 10.67 -12.23
CA SER A 62 -23.02 10.30 -13.56
C SER A 62 -21.54 10.65 -13.69
N HIS A 63 -21.06 10.98 -14.88
CA HIS A 63 -19.65 11.23 -15.13
C HIS A 63 -19.17 12.52 -14.46
N TRP A 64 -17.87 12.56 -14.17
CA TRP A 64 -17.17 13.72 -13.65
C TRP A 64 -16.01 14.05 -14.56
N ASN A 65 -15.99 15.29 -15.06
CA ASN A 65 -14.86 15.84 -15.80
C ASN A 65 -14.33 17.09 -15.11
N ASN A 66 -13.03 17.11 -14.79
CA ASN A 66 -12.36 18.28 -14.27
C ASN A 66 -11.14 18.66 -15.09
N ASP A 67 -11.25 19.72 -15.89
CA ASP A 67 -10.12 20.33 -16.60
C ASP A 67 -9.59 21.59 -15.89
N GLY A 68 -10.33 22.08 -14.89
CA GLY A 68 -10.05 23.30 -14.15
C GLY A 68 -9.52 23.05 -12.74
N THR A 69 -9.90 23.92 -11.81
CA THR A 69 -9.55 23.78 -10.38
C THR A 69 -10.73 23.21 -9.61
N VAL A 70 -10.46 22.17 -8.81
CA VAL A 70 -11.37 21.64 -7.80
C VAL A 70 -10.62 21.66 -6.48
N ASP A 71 -11.23 22.23 -5.44
CA ASP A 71 -10.59 22.46 -4.13
C ASP A 71 -11.62 22.44 -2.98
N HIS A 72 -11.13 22.56 -1.75
CA HIS A 72 -11.93 22.56 -0.52
C HIS A 72 -11.27 23.39 0.61
N ASN A 73 -12.04 23.79 1.63
CA ASN A 73 -11.51 24.47 2.84
C ASN A 73 -11.53 23.53 4.05
N ASN A 74 -10.81 22.41 3.94
CA ASN A 74 -10.79 21.30 4.91
C ASN A 74 -12.18 20.82 5.34
N SER A 75 -13.11 20.79 4.39
CA SER A 75 -14.46 20.30 4.60
C SER A 75 -15.07 19.84 3.28
N GLY A 76 -16.29 19.31 3.31
CA GLY A 76 -16.99 18.86 2.13
C GLY A 76 -16.96 17.35 1.93
N LEU A 77 -17.96 16.87 1.21
CA LEU A 77 -18.12 15.48 0.82
C LEU A 77 -18.58 15.44 -0.63
N THR A 78 -17.87 14.68 -1.46
CA THR A 78 -18.25 14.39 -2.84
C THR A 78 -18.66 12.93 -2.93
N ARG A 79 -19.89 12.66 -3.34
CA ARG A 79 -20.45 11.31 -3.42
C ARG A 79 -20.63 10.90 -4.87
N PHE A 80 -19.86 9.92 -5.31
CA PHE A 80 -20.06 9.27 -6.60
C PHE A 80 -21.07 8.15 -6.40
N ILE A 81 -22.32 8.39 -6.82
CA ILE A 81 -23.43 7.45 -6.61
C ILE A 81 -24.00 7.01 -7.95
N GLY A 82 -23.98 5.72 -8.27
CA GLY A 82 -24.31 5.27 -9.62
C GLY A 82 -25.20 4.03 -9.67
N ASN A 83 -25.73 3.74 -10.84
CA ASN A 83 -26.26 2.42 -11.21
C ASN A 83 -25.74 2.01 -12.61
N SER A 84 -24.68 2.65 -13.07
CA SER A 84 -23.98 2.43 -14.33
C SER A 84 -22.54 2.92 -14.14
N PRO A 85 -21.55 2.38 -14.89
CA PRO A 85 -20.17 2.81 -14.76
C PRO A 85 -20.01 4.34 -14.87
N GLN A 86 -19.23 4.92 -13.98
CA GLN A 86 -18.96 6.36 -13.93
C GLN A 86 -17.52 6.64 -14.35
N VAL A 87 -17.35 7.35 -15.46
CA VAL A 87 -16.06 7.94 -15.84
C VAL A 87 -15.72 9.12 -14.92
N ILE A 88 -14.54 9.07 -14.32
CA ILE A 88 -13.92 10.16 -13.55
C ILE A 88 -12.67 10.60 -14.32
N SER A 89 -12.73 11.76 -14.95
CA SER A 89 -11.76 12.23 -15.95
C SER A 89 -11.38 13.70 -15.79
N GLY A 90 -10.49 14.14 -16.67
CA GLY A 90 -10.11 15.53 -16.88
C GLY A 90 -8.63 15.77 -16.64
N ASP A 91 -8.12 16.87 -17.19
CA ASP A 91 -6.69 17.22 -17.15
C ASP A 91 -6.27 17.87 -15.81
N GLY A 92 -7.24 18.28 -14.98
CA GLY A 92 -7.01 18.96 -13.71
C GLY A 92 -7.13 18.03 -12.51
N ILE A 93 -6.35 18.30 -11.47
CA ILE A 93 -6.44 17.59 -10.18
C ILE A 93 -7.80 17.88 -9.54
N SER A 94 -8.55 16.82 -9.23
CA SER A 94 -9.73 16.90 -8.39
C SER A 94 -9.33 16.77 -6.93
N TYR A 95 -9.06 17.88 -6.26
CA TYR A 95 -8.70 17.89 -4.84
C TYR A 95 -9.96 17.87 -3.97
N LEU A 96 -10.27 16.71 -3.38
CA LEU A 96 -11.52 16.42 -2.68
C LEU A 96 -11.25 16.11 -1.21
N TYR A 97 -12.05 16.66 -0.30
CA TYR A 97 -11.81 16.46 1.13
C TYR A 97 -12.26 15.08 1.62
N ASN A 98 -13.58 14.82 1.60
CA ASN A 98 -14.14 13.48 1.77
C ASN A 98 -14.75 13.00 0.46
N ILE A 99 -14.64 11.70 0.19
CA ILE A 99 -15.22 11.05 -0.98
C ILE A 99 -16.00 9.81 -0.57
N LEU A 100 -17.12 9.54 -1.25
CA LEU A 100 -17.87 8.29 -1.15
C LEU A 100 -17.99 7.66 -2.53
N PHE A 101 -17.67 6.36 -2.62
CA PHE A 101 -17.91 5.51 -3.76
C PHE A 101 -19.07 4.55 -3.46
N ASP A 102 -20.22 4.77 -4.10
CA ASP A 102 -21.43 3.93 -3.96
C ASP A 102 -22.04 3.68 -5.35
N ASN A 103 -21.54 2.68 -6.04
CA ASN A 103 -22.05 2.28 -7.35
C ASN A 103 -22.07 0.74 -7.52
N PRO A 104 -23.23 0.08 -7.29
CA PRO A 104 -23.38 -1.38 -7.43
C PRO A 104 -23.48 -1.86 -8.89
N SER A 105 -23.04 -1.05 -9.86
CA SER A 105 -23.08 -1.43 -11.27
C SER A 105 -22.03 -2.50 -11.62
N SER A 106 -21.96 -2.87 -12.90
CA SER A 106 -20.94 -3.82 -13.36
C SER A 106 -19.53 -3.27 -13.11
N GLN A 107 -18.66 -4.10 -12.54
CA GLN A 107 -17.29 -3.71 -12.24
C GLN A 107 -16.42 -3.61 -13.53
N PRO A 108 -15.48 -2.64 -13.59
CA PRO A 108 -15.28 -1.58 -12.60
C PRO A 108 -16.41 -0.54 -12.64
N ALA A 109 -16.87 -0.12 -11.46
CA ALA A 109 -17.96 0.83 -11.35
C ALA A 109 -17.49 2.28 -11.56
N PHE A 110 -16.20 2.55 -11.35
CA PHE A 110 -15.59 3.85 -11.57
C PHE A 110 -14.36 3.71 -12.47
N GLU A 111 -14.42 4.34 -13.65
CA GLU A 111 -13.35 4.36 -14.64
C GLU A 111 -12.50 5.62 -14.42
N LEU A 112 -11.37 5.49 -13.73
CA LEU A 112 -10.55 6.63 -13.31
C LEU A 112 -9.44 6.90 -14.34
N SER A 113 -9.62 7.99 -15.11
CA SER A 113 -8.66 8.47 -16.12
C SER A 113 -8.09 9.86 -15.81
N GLY A 114 -8.66 10.57 -14.83
CA GLY A 114 -8.15 11.84 -14.32
C GLY A 114 -7.33 11.67 -13.04
N GLU A 115 -7.04 12.78 -12.36
CA GLU A 115 -6.31 12.78 -11.09
C GLU A 115 -7.24 13.06 -9.90
N LEU A 116 -7.31 12.14 -8.95
CA LEU A 116 -7.99 12.32 -7.65
C LEU A 116 -6.95 12.47 -6.55
N SER A 117 -7.10 13.52 -5.73
CA SER A 117 -6.35 13.67 -4.47
C SER A 117 -7.32 13.86 -3.31
N ILE A 118 -7.18 13.05 -2.27
CA ILE A 118 -8.08 12.95 -1.12
C ILE A 118 -7.43 13.58 0.10
N GLY A 119 -8.10 14.59 0.67
CA GLY A 119 -7.60 15.36 1.81
C GLY A 119 -7.93 14.80 3.20
N ASN A 120 -8.91 13.88 3.33
CA ASN A 120 -9.31 13.34 4.64
C ASN A 120 -9.78 11.87 4.61
N GLU A 121 -10.92 11.55 3.98
CA GLU A 121 -11.47 10.19 4.05
C GLU A 121 -12.04 9.74 2.70
N ALA A 122 -11.68 8.53 2.27
CA ALA A 122 -12.36 7.83 1.19
C ALA A 122 -13.21 6.67 1.74
N ASP A 123 -14.52 6.75 1.53
CA ASP A 123 -15.46 5.70 1.90
C ASP A 123 -15.76 4.81 0.67
N PHE A 124 -15.30 3.57 0.73
CA PHE A 124 -15.49 2.54 -0.29
C PHE A 124 -16.71 1.67 0.08
N ASP A 125 -17.93 2.17 -0.14
CA ASP A 125 -19.15 1.41 0.19
C ASP A 125 -19.39 0.28 -0.81
N ILE A 126 -19.43 0.61 -2.12
CA ILE A 126 -19.52 -0.37 -3.20
C ILE A 126 -19.01 0.18 -4.53
N GLY A 127 -18.28 -0.65 -5.28
CA GLY A 127 -17.75 -0.31 -6.60
C GLY A 127 -16.23 -0.19 -6.60
N ILE A 128 -15.60 -0.78 -7.61
CA ILE A 128 -14.15 -0.76 -7.84
C ILE A 128 -13.80 0.50 -8.63
N VAL A 129 -12.77 1.19 -8.15
CA VAL A 129 -12.14 2.33 -8.84
C VAL A 129 -10.94 1.81 -9.61
N ASP A 130 -11.08 1.74 -10.93
CA ASP A 130 -10.02 1.21 -11.80
C ASP A 130 -9.24 2.37 -12.41
N ASN A 131 -7.97 2.49 -12.00
CA ASN A 131 -7.01 3.37 -12.61
C ASN A 131 -5.88 2.63 -13.34
N ASP A 132 -5.81 1.31 -13.23
CA ASP A 132 -4.82 0.52 -13.96
C ASP A 132 -5.12 0.44 -15.45
N ASN A 133 -6.40 0.23 -15.82
CA ASN A 133 -6.83 0.13 -17.22
C ASN A 133 -7.12 1.50 -17.85
N PHE A 134 -7.40 2.52 -17.03
CA PHE A 134 -7.82 3.84 -17.48
C PHE A 134 -6.75 4.93 -17.32
N GLY A 135 -5.70 4.69 -16.52
CA GLY A 135 -4.49 5.52 -16.45
C GLY A 135 -4.57 6.77 -15.58
N GLY A 136 -5.60 6.90 -14.74
CA GLY A 136 -5.70 7.99 -13.77
C GLY A 136 -4.82 7.81 -12.52
N SER A 137 -4.82 8.81 -11.64
CA SER A 137 -4.09 8.75 -10.36
C SER A 137 -5.03 8.82 -9.16
N PHE A 138 -4.71 8.07 -8.13
CA PHE A 138 -5.45 8.05 -6.86
C PHE A 138 -4.50 8.34 -5.71
N THR A 139 -4.63 9.52 -5.11
CA THR A 139 -3.72 10.02 -4.07
C THR A 139 -4.43 10.22 -2.74
N PHE A 140 -3.81 9.77 -1.66
CA PHE A 140 -4.16 10.15 -0.29
C PHE A 140 -3.11 11.13 0.23
N GLU A 141 -3.55 12.33 0.62
CA GLU A 141 -2.69 13.35 1.23
C GLU A 141 -2.33 13.00 2.68
N GLN A 142 -1.52 13.86 3.30
CA GLN A 142 -1.16 13.72 4.70
C GLN A 142 -2.40 13.65 5.60
N PHE A 143 -2.46 12.63 6.46
CA PHE A 143 -3.58 12.29 7.35
C PHE A 143 -4.85 11.77 6.67
N ALA A 144 -4.87 11.66 5.34
CA ALA A 144 -5.98 11.03 4.67
C ALA A 144 -5.95 9.50 4.90
N ASP A 145 -7.14 8.92 5.03
CA ASP A 145 -7.35 7.49 5.25
C ASP A 145 -8.60 7.00 4.52
N HIS A 146 -8.92 5.72 4.63
CA HIS A 146 -10.10 5.13 4.01
C HIS A 146 -10.84 4.18 4.94
N ILE A 147 -12.08 3.89 4.56
CA ILE A 147 -12.94 2.90 5.20
C ILE A 147 -13.71 2.12 4.14
N GLY A 148 -14.29 0.98 4.53
CA GLY A 148 -15.24 0.23 3.69
C GLY A 148 -14.62 -0.75 2.68
N THR A 149 -13.29 -0.79 2.54
CA THR A 149 -12.66 -1.59 1.49
C THR A 149 -12.95 -3.09 1.59
N THR A 150 -13.35 -3.69 0.47
CA THR A 150 -13.71 -5.11 0.32
C THR A 150 -13.41 -5.60 -1.11
N ASP A 151 -13.63 -6.88 -1.39
CA ASP A 151 -13.57 -7.44 -2.75
C ASP A 151 -14.50 -6.71 -3.74
N ASP A 152 -15.61 -6.14 -3.26
CA ASP A 152 -16.58 -5.40 -4.08
C ASP A 152 -16.29 -3.88 -4.15
N SER A 153 -15.34 -3.36 -3.35
CA SER A 153 -14.97 -1.94 -3.35
C SER A 153 -13.54 -1.71 -2.89
N HIS A 154 -12.67 -1.38 -3.85
CA HIS A 154 -11.25 -1.05 -3.67
C HIS A 154 -10.75 -0.30 -4.90
N VAL A 155 -9.49 0.13 -4.87
CA VAL A 155 -8.78 0.65 -6.04
C VAL A 155 -8.10 -0.50 -6.77
N ASP A 156 -8.41 -0.68 -8.05
CA ASP A 156 -7.69 -1.57 -8.97
C ASP A 156 -6.63 -0.75 -9.72
N GLY A 157 -5.40 -0.81 -9.23
CA GLY A 157 -4.25 -0.08 -9.75
C GLY A 157 -3.40 0.59 -8.66
N GLN A 158 -2.76 1.70 -9.03
CA GLN A 158 -1.79 2.39 -8.17
C GLN A 158 -2.47 3.38 -7.21
N VAL A 159 -2.10 3.29 -5.94
CA VAL A 159 -2.48 4.27 -4.91
C VAL A 159 -1.23 4.96 -4.38
N ILE A 160 -1.24 6.29 -4.39
CA ILE A 160 -0.16 7.15 -3.91
C ILE A 160 -0.51 7.63 -2.50
N LYS A 161 0.44 7.53 -1.57
CA LYS A 161 0.33 8.02 -0.20
C LYS A 161 1.39 9.08 0.07
N VAL A 162 0.96 10.28 0.47
CA VAL A 162 1.82 11.39 0.86
C VAL A 162 1.80 11.56 2.38
N GLY A 163 2.96 11.71 3.02
CA GLY A 163 3.07 12.14 4.42
C GLY A 163 3.45 11.06 5.43
N ASP A 164 3.42 11.44 6.70
CA ASP A 164 4.05 10.77 7.86
C ASP A 164 3.06 9.99 8.75
N ASN A 165 1.95 9.51 8.18
CA ASN A 165 1.05 8.59 8.86
C ASN A 165 1.16 7.19 8.28
N SER A 166 0.94 6.17 9.13
CA SER A 166 0.77 4.80 8.67
C SER A 166 -0.39 4.73 7.70
N PHE A 167 -0.33 3.79 6.78
CA PHE A 167 -1.32 3.70 5.72
C PHE A 167 -1.51 2.27 5.26
N ASN A 168 -2.76 1.82 5.32
CA ASN A 168 -3.21 0.58 4.71
C ASN A 168 -3.70 0.90 3.30
N TYR A 169 -3.13 0.28 2.28
CA TYR A 169 -3.49 0.58 0.89
C TYR A 169 -4.83 -0.10 0.53
N PRO A 170 -5.85 0.66 0.06
CA PRO A 170 -7.14 0.10 -0.37
C PRO A 170 -7.04 -0.50 -1.79
N ILE A 171 -6.07 -1.40 -2.01
CA ILE A 171 -5.70 -1.92 -3.33
C ILE A 171 -6.18 -3.36 -3.53
N GLY A 172 -6.60 -3.68 -4.76
CA GLY A 172 -6.96 -5.01 -5.21
C GLY A 172 -6.70 -5.18 -6.71
N ASP A 173 -7.00 -6.37 -7.22
CA ASP A 173 -6.88 -6.74 -8.63
C ASP A 173 -7.81 -7.92 -8.91
N ALA A 174 -8.35 -8.01 -10.12
CA ALA A 174 -9.28 -9.05 -10.56
C ALA A 174 -10.51 -9.23 -9.64
N GLY A 175 -10.95 -8.14 -8.98
CA GLY A 175 -12.07 -8.14 -8.02
C GLY A 175 -11.74 -8.78 -6.68
N LEU A 176 -10.45 -8.86 -6.31
CA LEU A 176 -9.98 -9.39 -5.04
C LEU A 176 -9.20 -8.30 -4.30
N TYR A 177 -9.68 -7.94 -3.12
CA TYR A 177 -9.01 -6.97 -2.25
C TYR A 177 -7.87 -7.65 -1.49
N ARG A 178 -6.67 -7.04 -1.56
CA ARG A 178 -5.48 -7.62 -0.94
C ARG A 178 -4.46 -6.55 -0.61
N TYR A 179 -4.59 -6.00 0.60
CA TYR A 179 -3.83 -4.83 1.01
C TYR A 179 -2.36 -5.13 1.32
N ALA A 180 -1.56 -4.08 1.15
CA ALA A 180 -0.29 -3.88 1.84
C ALA A 180 -0.47 -2.72 2.84
N GLU A 181 0.35 -2.66 3.88
CA GLU A 181 0.39 -1.54 4.81
C GLU A 181 1.84 -1.08 5.02
N ILE A 182 2.03 0.23 5.18
CA ILE A 182 3.29 0.81 5.61
C ILE A 182 3.13 1.45 6.99
N SER A 183 4.14 1.28 7.85
CA SER A 183 4.23 2.10 9.06
C SER A 183 4.39 3.58 8.71
N ALA A 184 4.10 4.46 9.67
CA ALA A 184 4.26 5.89 9.50
C ALA A 184 5.70 6.24 9.08
N PRO A 185 5.90 6.91 7.93
CA PRO A 185 7.19 7.51 7.57
C PRO A 185 7.60 8.61 8.56
N ASP A 186 8.87 9.02 8.53
CA ASP A 186 9.38 10.09 9.41
C ASP A 186 9.10 11.51 8.87
N GLY A 187 8.89 11.64 7.56
CA GLY A 187 8.78 12.92 6.87
C GLY A 187 7.41 13.18 6.28
N ALA A 188 6.83 14.33 6.61
CA ALA A 188 5.56 14.80 6.03
C ALA A 188 5.57 15.00 4.50
N GLY A 189 6.75 14.96 3.86
CA GLY A 189 6.90 15.01 2.40
C GLY A 189 7.39 13.69 1.77
N ASP A 190 7.45 12.60 2.55
CA ASP A 190 7.66 11.27 1.98
C ASP A 190 6.45 10.89 1.11
N VAL A 191 6.72 10.19 0.02
CA VAL A 191 5.69 9.70 -0.90
C VAL A 191 5.97 8.24 -1.21
N PHE A 192 4.97 7.40 -1.02
CA PHE A 192 5.02 5.98 -1.33
C PHE A 192 3.87 5.60 -2.25
N THR A 193 4.12 4.68 -3.18
CA THR A 193 3.09 4.15 -4.07
C THR A 193 2.96 2.66 -3.89
N GLY A 194 1.72 2.21 -3.73
CA GLY A 194 1.35 0.80 -3.60
C GLY A 194 0.48 0.33 -4.76
N LYS A 195 0.72 -0.90 -5.22
CA LYS A 195 -0.16 -1.63 -6.14
C LYS A 195 -0.10 -3.11 -5.84
N TYR A 196 -1.24 -3.79 -5.99
CA TYR A 196 -1.38 -5.23 -5.88
C TYR A 196 -1.59 -5.83 -7.27
N PHE A 197 -1.14 -7.07 -7.44
CA PHE A 197 -1.28 -7.84 -8.66
C PHE A 197 -1.70 -9.25 -8.31
N PHE A 198 -2.83 -9.70 -8.83
CA PHE A 198 -3.24 -11.10 -8.83
C PHE A 198 -2.77 -11.77 -10.13
N GLU A 199 -1.45 -11.75 -10.32
CA GLU A 199 -0.78 -12.28 -11.49
C GLU A 199 0.45 -13.10 -11.07
N ASN A 200 0.80 -14.11 -11.88
CA ASN A 200 2.04 -14.83 -11.71
C ASN A 200 3.27 -13.95 -12.08
N PRO A 201 4.15 -13.60 -11.12
CA PRO A 201 5.27 -12.71 -11.38
C PRO A 201 6.36 -13.34 -12.28
N ASN A 202 6.33 -14.65 -12.53
CA ASN A 202 7.42 -15.40 -13.17
C ASN A 202 7.80 -14.91 -14.57
N ALA A 203 6.88 -14.25 -15.29
CA ALA A 203 7.17 -13.70 -16.63
C ALA A 203 8.22 -12.58 -16.58
N ASN A 204 8.13 -11.71 -15.57
CA ASN A 204 9.00 -10.55 -15.38
C ASN A 204 10.07 -10.79 -14.30
N TYR A 205 9.75 -11.63 -13.32
CA TYR A 205 10.55 -11.92 -12.13
C TYR A 205 10.70 -13.45 -11.96
N PRO A 206 11.58 -14.11 -12.75
CA PRO A 206 11.70 -15.56 -12.76
C PRO A 206 11.85 -16.17 -11.36
N LEU A 207 10.87 -16.99 -10.96
CA LEU A 207 10.80 -17.54 -9.59
C LEU A 207 11.94 -18.49 -9.27
N ALA A 208 12.57 -19.06 -10.30
CA ALA A 208 13.74 -19.93 -10.17
C ALA A 208 15.02 -19.15 -9.77
N ASN A 209 15.05 -17.84 -10.02
CA ASN A 209 16.15 -16.98 -9.59
C ASN A 209 15.85 -16.51 -8.17
N ASN A 210 16.28 -17.29 -7.18
CA ASN A 210 16.07 -16.95 -5.79
C ASN A 210 17.33 -17.25 -4.96
N SER A 211 17.44 -16.58 -3.82
CA SER A 211 18.45 -16.90 -2.83
C SER A 211 18.22 -18.33 -2.32
N GLY A 212 19.28 -19.11 -2.13
CA GLY A 212 19.14 -20.55 -1.83
C GLY A 212 18.43 -20.89 -0.51
N VAL A 213 18.14 -19.88 0.32
CA VAL A 213 17.36 -19.96 1.55
C VAL A 213 15.86 -20.07 1.27
N ILE A 214 15.40 -19.49 0.16
CA ILE A 214 14.01 -19.56 -0.27
C ILE A 214 13.72 -20.98 -0.79
N GLU A 215 12.61 -21.55 -0.34
CA GLU A 215 12.08 -22.83 -0.79
C GLU A 215 11.07 -22.64 -1.93
N LEU A 216 10.14 -21.71 -1.74
CA LEU A 216 9.02 -21.49 -2.64
C LEU A 216 8.65 -20.01 -2.64
N VAL A 217 8.57 -19.38 -3.82
CA VAL A 217 8.06 -18.01 -4.00
C VAL A 217 6.60 -18.10 -4.43
N ASN A 218 5.74 -17.23 -3.91
CA ASN A 218 4.34 -17.16 -4.33
C ASN A 218 4.27 -16.82 -5.83
N ASN A 219 3.46 -17.61 -6.54
CA ASN A 219 3.34 -17.58 -7.99
C ASN A 219 1.96 -17.12 -8.47
N GLN A 220 1.10 -16.62 -7.57
CA GLN A 220 -0.25 -16.14 -7.89
C GLN A 220 -0.40 -14.64 -7.68
N GLU A 221 0.36 -14.06 -6.75
CA GLU A 221 0.18 -12.65 -6.41
C GLU A 221 1.50 -11.98 -6.02
N TYR A 222 1.56 -10.66 -6.18
CA TYR A 222 2.67 -9.83 -5.74
C TYR A 222 2.21 -8.39 -5.54
N TRP A 223 3.05 -7.58 -4.88
CA TRP A 223 2.84 -6.16 -4.67
C TRP A 223 4.03 -5.38 -5.21
N THR A 224 3.78 -4.14 -5.60
CA THR A 224 4.84 -3.14 -5.75
C THR A 224 4.68 -2.07 -4.69
N ILE A 225 5.77 -1.78 -3.97
CA ILE A 225 5.87 -0.67 -3.04
C ILE A 225 7.10 0.14 -3.41
N THR A 226 6.89 1.37 -3.89
CA THR A 226 7.98 2.30 -4.23
C THR A 226 8.00 3.47 -3.27
N ARG A 227 9.18 4.06 -3.07
CA ARG A 227 9.34 5.34 -2.40
C ARG A 227 9.70 6.39 -3.45
N ASP A 228 8.72 7.19 -3.83
CA ASP A 228 8.84 8.16 -4.92
C ASP A 228 9.43 9.50 -4.44
N SER A 229 9.34 9.77 -3.14
CA SER A 229 9.97 10.93 -2.49
C SER A 229 10.40 10.60 -1.07
N GLY A 230 11.47 11.25 -0.62
CA GLY A 230 11.96 11.22 0.74
C GLY A 230 12.91 10.06 1.07
N THR A 231 13.19 9.85 2.36
CA THR A 231 14.27 8.97 2.85
C THR A 231 13.86 8.10 4.02
N SER A 232 12.56 8.02 4.35
CA SER A 232 12.13 7.22 5.49
C SER A 232 12.31 5.72 5.24
N GLY A 233 12.72 4.99 6.29
CA GLY A 233 12.51 3.55 6.39
C GLY A 233 11.12 3.28 6.92
N ILE A 234 10.50 2.16 6.54
CA ILE A 234 9.16 1.77 6.98
C ILE A 234 9.12 0.30 7.35
N LEU A 235 8.13 -0.12 8.12
CA LEU A 235 7.73 -1.51 8.20
C LEU A 235 6.73 -1.77 7.08
N LEU A 236 7.00 -2.75 6.23
CA LEU A 236 6.08 -3.23 5.23
C LEU A 236 5.32 -4.43 5.78
N THR A 237 4.00 -4.36 5.71
CA THR A 237 3.09 -5.45 6.05
C THR A 237 2.38 -5.92 4.79
N LEU A 238 2.42 -7.22 4.49
CA LEU A 238 1.65 -7.83 3.42
C LEU A 238 0.59 -8.76 4.01
N SER A 239 -0.64 -8.65 3.52
CA SER A 239 -1.72 -9.57 3.88
C SER A 239 -1.78 -10.77 2.94
N TRP A 240 -2.39 -11.86 3.38
CA TRP A 240 -2.65 -13.03 2.55
C TRP A 240 -4.08 -13.54 2.76
N GLU A 241 -4.55 -14.36 1.82
CA GLU A 241 -5.81 -15.10 1.98
C GLU A 241 -5.72 -16.47 1.31
N GLU A 242 -5.61 -17.49 2.14
CA GLU A 242 -5.63 -18.87 1.67
C GLU A 242 -7.01 -19.26 1.12
N GLY A 243 -7.02 -19.98 -0.01
CA GLY A 243 -8.25 -20.42 -0.66
C GLY A 243 -8.82 -19.44 -1.69
N THR A 244 -8.28 -18.22 -1.79
CA THR A 244 -8.61 -17.27 -2.86
C THR A 244 -7.35 -16.84 -3.62
N THR A 245 -6.48 -16.03 -3.01
CA THR A 245 -5.31 -15.44 -3.70
C THR A 245 -4.02 -16.18 -3.41
N THR A 246 -3.80 -16.59 -2.16
CA THR A 246 -2.52 -17.13 -1.70
C THR A 246 -2.50 -18.66 -1.77
N PRO A 247 -1.49 -19.29 -2.42
CA PRO A 247 -1.35 -20.75 -2.41
C PRO A 247 -1.18 -21.31 -0.99
N GLU A 248 -1.88 -22.41 -0.67
CA GLU A 248 -1.82 -23.06 0.64
C GLU A 248 -0.39 -23.45 1.04
N GLU A 249 0.44 -23.83 0.08
CA GLU A 249 1.84 -24.16 0.33
C GLU A 249 2.60 -22.98 0.92
N ILE A 250 2.35 -21.74 0.46
CA ILE A 250 3.06 -20.55 0.96
C ILE A 250 2.81 -20.36 2.46
N VAL A 251 1.57 -20.50 2.91
CA VAL A 251 1.15 -20.18 4.29
C VAL A 251 1.02 -21.40 5.21
N LYS A 252 1.46 -22.58 4.74
CA LYS A 252 1.46 -23.81 5.54
C LYS A 252 2.36 -23.69 6.79
N ALA A 253 2.00 -24.40 7.85
CA ALA A 253 2.86 -24.53 9.03
C ALA A 253 4.23 -25.15 8.67
N PRO A 254 5.33 -24.72 9.34
CA PRO A 254 5.35 -23.71 10.40
C PRO A 254 5.27 -22.28 9.86
N GLN A 255 4.61 -21.42 10.62
CA GLN A 255 4.34 -20.03 10.29
C GLN A 255 5.63 -19.19 10.28
N SER A 256 6.61 -19.54 11.11
CA SER A 256 7.95 -18.94 11.09
C SER A 256 8.69 -19.07 9.75
N ALA A 257 8.25 -19.96 8.86
CA ALA A 257 8.80 -20.10 7.52
C ALA A 257 8.17 -19.16 6.48
N ILE A 258 7.14 -18.38 6.83
CA ILE A 258 6.47 -17.44 5.93
C ILE A 258 7.20 -16.10 6.00
N HIS A 259 7.90 -15.74 4.94
CA HIS A 259 8.67 -14.51 4.85
C HIS A 259 8.15 -13.63 3.70
N ILE A 260 8.44 -12.34 3.79
CA ILE A 260 8.37 -11.42 2.66
C ILE A 260 9.67 -11.58 1.87
N VAL A 261 9.56 -11.71 0.55
CA VAL A 261 10.69 -11.68 -0.38
C VAL A 261 10.57 -10.49 -1.30
N ARG A 262 11.72 -9.97 -1.75
CA ARG A 262 11.80 -8.86 -2.70
C ARG A 262 12.57 -9.28 -3.95
N TRP A 263 12.14 -8.81 -5.11
CA TRP A 263 12.95 -8.92 -6.32
C TRP A 263 14.10 -7.89 -6.28
N ASP A 264 15.33 -8.38 -6.26
CA ASP A 264 16.51 -7.52 -6.36
C ASP A 264 16.84 -7.25 -7.83
N GLU A 265 16.63 -6.02 -8.27
CA GLU A 265 16.84 -5.65 -9.68
C GLU A 265 18.32 -5.67 -10.09
N GLU A 266 19.26 -5.45 -9.18
CA GLU A 266 20.68 -5.48 -9.52
C GLU A 266 21.16 -6.92 -9.70
N GLN A 267 20.73 -7.82 -8.81
CA GLN A 267 21.12 -9.23 -8.82
C GLN A 267 20.21 -10.12 -9.68
N GLN A 268 19.05 -9.60 -10.11
CA GLN A 268 18.02 -10.31 -10.88
C GLN A 268 17.58 -11.62 -10.19
N LEU A 269 17.34 -11.53 -8.87
CA LEU A 269 16.90 -12.67 -8.05
C LEU A 269 16.03 -12.23 -6.85
N TRP A 270 15.17 -13.14 -6.38
CA TRP A 270 14.40 -12.98 -5.16
C TRP A 270 15.29 -13.12 -3.92
N VAL A 271 15.33 -12.06 -3.10
CA VAL A 271 16.03 -12.03 -1.81
C VAL A 271 15.03 -12.15 -0.67
N ASP A 272 15.46 -12.79 0.41
CA ASP A 272 14.67 -12.94 1.63
C ASP A 272 14.75 -11.65 2.47
N GLU A 273 13.60 -11.01 2.70
CA GLU A 273 13.50 -9.83 3.54
C GLU A 273 13.12 -10.17 4.99
N GLY A 274 12.88 -11.44 5.32
CA GLY A 274 12.39 -11.88 6.61
C GLY A 274 10.89 -11.64 6.78
N GLY A 275 10.38 -11.84 8.00
CA GLY A 275 9.00 -11.48 8.32
C GLY A 275 8.59 -11.88 9.72
N VAL A 276 7.77 -11.05 10.36
CA VAL A 276 7.02 -11.39 11.56
C VAL A 276 5.60 -11.71 11.16
N VAL A 277 5.16 -12.93 11.44
CA VAL A 277 3.83 -13.42 11.07
C VAL A 277 2.83 -13.16 12.19
N ASP A 278 1.71 -12.55 11.84
CA ASP A 278 0.50 -12.48 12.64
C ASP A 278 -0.57 -13.38 11.98
N ILE A 279 -0.85 -14.52 12.62
CA ILE A 279 -1.78 -15.52 12.09
C ILE A 279 -3.24 -15.09 12.23
N ASP A 280 -3.55 -14.29 13.26
CA ASP A 280 -4.93 -13.87 13.53
C ASP A 280 -5.36 -12.82 12.50
N ASN A 281 -4.43 -11.94 12.12
CA ASN A 281 -4.66 -10.90 11.10
C ASN A 281 -4.25 -11.33 9.69
N LYS A 282 -3.65 -12.51 9.53
CA LYS A 282 -3.13 -13.03 8.27
C LYS A 282 -2.13 -12.09 7.58
N THR A 283 -1.13 -11.62 8.33
CA THR A 283 -0.12 -10.70 7.79
C THR A 283 1.30 -11.11 8.12
N ALA A 284 2.23 -10.75 7.25
CA ALA A 284 3.67 -10.80 7.50
C ALA A 284 4.21 -9.36 7.48
N THR A 285 5.07 -9.01 8.43
CA THR A 285 5.66 -7.66 8.55
C THR A 285 7.17 -7.71 8.53
N THR A 286 7.84 -6.88 7.72
CA THR A 286 9.30 -6.75 7.73
C THR A 286 9.75 -5.29 7.67
N PRO A 287 10.84 -4.90 8.37
CA PRO A 287 11.46 -3.60 8.17
C PRO A 287 12.14 -3.49 6.80
N LEU A 288 11.83 -2.42 6.08
CA LEU A 288 12.47 -2.01 4.84
C LEU A 288 13.42 -0.83 5.06
N GLN A 289 14.58 -0.93 4.40
CA GLN A 289 15.62 0.10 4.40
C GLN A 289 15.64 0.86 3.06
N LEU A 290 16.51 1.87 2.96
CA LEU A 290 16.51 2.87 1.88
C LEU A 290 16.55 2.30 0.44
N ASP A 291 17.07 1.10 0.26
CA ASP A 291 17.31 0.41 -1.02
C ASP A 291 16.40 -0.80 -1.24
N ALA A 292 15.56 -1.14 -0.25
CA ALA A 292 14.78 -2.37 -0.25
C ALA A 292 13.35 -2.18 -0.75
N TYR A 293 13.10 -1.25 -1.68
CA TYR A 293 11.78 -0.98 -2.29
C TYR A 293 11.68 -1.61 -3.69
N GLY A 294 10.46 -1.83 -4.19
CA GLY A 294 10.23 -2.45 -5.50
C GLY A 294 9.14 -3.49 -5.45
N VAL A 295 9.44 -4.70 -5.91
CA VAL A 295 8.47 -5.80 -6.08
C VAL A 295 8.61 -6.79 -4.93
N PHE A 296 7.51 -7.12 -4.29
CA PHE A 296 7.44 -8.01 -3.14
C PHE A 296 6.41 -9.09 -3.31
N THR A 297 6.64 -10.24 -2.69
CA THR A 297 5.60 -11.24 -2.49
C THR A 297 5.91 -12.07 -1.24
N LEU A 298 5.01 -12.99 -0.88
CA LEU A 298 5.24 -13.96 0.18
C LEU A 298 6.00 -15.17 -0.35
N ALA A 299 6.77 -15.80 0.54
CA ALA A 299 7.52 -17.00 0.23
C ALA A 299 7.61 -17.93 1.44
N ARG A 300 7.91 -19.20 1.15
CA ARG A 300 8.46 -20.12 2.14
C ARG A 300 9.97 -20.11 2.12
N VAL A 301 10.58 -20.16 3.30
CA VAL A 301 12.02 -20.36 3.48
C VAL A 301 12.35 -21.69 4.16
N LYS A 302 13.59 -22.15 3.97
CA LYS A 302 14.15 -23.34 4.62
C LYS A 302 14.61 -22.99 6.03
N GLU A 303 13.79 -23.30 7.03
CA GLU A 303 14.07 -22.95 8.43
C GLU A 303 15.43 -23.45 8.92
N GLU A 304 15.91 -24.60 8.41
CA GLU A 304 17.21 -25.15 8.77
C GLU A 304 18.41 -24.27 8.38
N PHE A 305 18.19 -23.26 7.54
CA PHE A 305 19.21 -22.27 7.18
C PHE A 305 19.03 -20.95 7.94
N ILE A 306 17.80 -20.58 8.33
CA ILE A 306 17.48 -19.30 8.99
C ILE A 306 17.96 -19.24 10.44
N LEU A 307 18.02 -20.37 11.13
CA LEU A 307 18.58 -20.45 12.47
C LEU A 307 19.45 -21.72 12.55
N PRO A 308 20.78 -21.60 12.42
CA PRO A 308 21.67 -22.73 12.69
C PRO A 308 21.35 -23.26 14.09
N GLY A 309 21.24 -24.58 14.26
CA GLY A 309 20.55 -25.19 15.41
C GLY A 309 21.04 -24.83 16.83
N ASP A 310 22.16 -24.14 16.96
CA ASP A 310 22.70 -23.64 18.23
C ASP A 310 22.41 -22.13 18.47
N VAL A 311 21.69 -21.46 17.56
CA VAL A 311 21.34 -20.04 17.66
C VAL A 311 19.94 -19.87 18.23
N VAL A 312 19.84 -19.12 19.33
CA VAL A 312 18.56 -18.81 19.99
C VAL A 312 18.45 -17.31 20.22
N ILE A 313 17.38 -16.72 19.72
CA ILE A 313 17.11 -15.28 19.87
C ILE A 313 16.09 -15.09 21.00
N TYR A 314 16.43 -14.27 22.00
CA TYR A 314 15.51 -13.90 23.07
C TYR A 314 14.92 -12.52 22.78
N ASN A 315 13.60 -12.48 22.62
CA ASN A 315 12.84 -11.31 22.17
C ASN A 315 12.41 -10.35 23.30
N GLY A 316 13.08 -10.38 24.45
CA GLY A 316 12.77 -9.51 25.59
C GLY A 316 14.02 -8.81 26.14
N VAL A 317 13.92 -7.51 26.41
CA VAL A 317 14.96 -6.68 27.04
C VAL A 317 14.38 -5.92 28.22
N THR A 318 15.04 -6.01 29.37
CA THR A 318 14.72 -5.33 30.64
C THR A 318 15.99 -4.68 31.19
N PRO A 319 16.36 -3.45 30.76
CA PRO A 319 17.62 -2.83 31.14
C PRO A 319 17.53 -2.24 32.55
N ASN A 320 17.38 -3.11 33.56
CA ASN A 320 17.23 -2.75 34.97
C ASN A 320 18.45 -3.14 35.83
N ASP A 321 19.53 -3.62 35.19
CA ASP A 321 20.79 -4.05 35.79
C ASP A 321 20.60 -5.18 36.84
N ASP A 322 19.58 -6.02 36.70
CA ASP A 322 19.33 -7.16 37.59
C ASP A 322 20.09 -8.44 37.19
N GLY A 323 20.80 -8.38 36.06
CA GLY A 323 21.57 -9.48 35.49
C GLY A 323 20.77 -10.38 34.55
N LYS A 324 19.50 -10.07 34.26
CA LYS A 324 18.62 -10.86 33.39
C LYS A 324 18.04 -10.01 32.28
N ASN A 325 18.27 -10.43 31.04
CA ASN A 325 17.75 -9.75 29.84
C ASN A 325 18.09 -8.24 29.81
N ASP A 326 19.17 -7.80 30.45
CA ASP A 326 19.60 -6.38 30.48
C ASP A 326 19.95 -5.83 29.10
N TYR A 327 20.13 -6.73 28.12
CA TYR A 327 20.40 -6.42 26.73
C TYR A 327 19.72 -7.45 25.83
N PHE A 328 19.68 -7.18 24.52
CA PHE A 328 19.16 -8.13 23.54
C PHE A 328 20.12 -9.31 23.36
N ILE A 329 19.71 -10.49 23.84
CA ILE A 329 20.53 -11.71 23.85
C ILE A 329 20.26 -12.54 22.60
N ILE A 330 21.34 -12.91 21.91
CA ILE A 330 21.33 -13.89 20.82
C ILE A 330 22.37 -14.96 21.17
N ASP A 331 21.92 -16.07 21.75
CA ASP A 331 22.80 -17.19 22.05
C ASP A 331 23.35 -17.77 20.74
N GLY A 332 24.65 -18.08 20.72
CA GLY A 332 25.30 -18.66 19.55
C GLY A 332 25.69 -17.63 18.48
N ILE A 333 25.50 -16.33 18.70
CA ILE A 333 25.85 -15.28 17.72
C ILE A 333 27.32 -15.28 17.31
N GLN A 334 28.22 -15.74 18.18
CA GLN A 334 29.64 -15.91 17.87
C GLN A 334 29.91 -16.95 16.76
N ASN A 335 28.95 -17.83 16.49
CA ASN A 335 29.02 -18.79 15.39
C ASN A 335 28.55 -18.19 14.06
N LEU A 336 27.97 -16.98 14.09
CA LEU A 336 27.47 -16.27 12.92
C LEU A 336 28.55 -15.32 12.38
N ALA A 337 29.19 -15.73 11.29
CA ALA A 337 30.23 -14.94 10.64
C ALA A 337 29.65 -13.65 10.04
N ASN A 338 30.43 -12.56 10.10
CA ASN A 338 30.07 -11.24 9.56
C ASN A 338 28.67 -10.77 10.00
N ASN A 339 28.29 -11.06 11.25
CA ASN A 339 26.97 -10.70 11.73
C ASN A 339 26.84 -9.18 11.94
N SER A 340 25.63 -8.67 11.78
CA SER A 340 25.25 -7.32 12.18
C SER A 340 23.82 -7.32 12.71
N VAL A 341 23.55 -6.45 13.68
CA VAL A 341 22.24 -6.29 14.31
C VAL A 341 21.81 -4.84 14.16
N GLU A 342 20.58 -4.65 13.72
CA GLU A 342 19.88 -3.38 13.69
C GLU A 342 18.62 -3.49 14.56
N ILE A 343 18.33 -2.46 15.35
CA ILE A 343 17.05 -2.34 16.06
C ILE A 343 16.29 -1.16 15.48
N ILE A 344 15.01 -1.39 15.21
CA ILE A 344 14.13 -0.49 14.50
C ILE A 344 12.88 -0.31 15.37
N ASN A 345 12.41 0.93 15.53
CA ASN A 345 11.19 1.18 16.27
C ASN A 345 9.95 0.83 15.43
N ARG A 346 8.75 1.01 16.01
CA ARG A 346 7.48 0.72 15.36
C ARG A 346 7.16 1.56 14.11
N TRP A 347 7.94 2.61 13.85
CA TRP A 347 7.77 3.52 12.71
C TRP A 347 8.78 3.23 11.59
N GLY A 348 9.65 2.22 11.72
CA GLY A 348 10.68 1.93 10.71
C GLY A 348 11.99 2.70 10.92
N VAL A 349 12.10 3.49 11.99
CA VAL A 349 13.32 4.24 12.31
C VAL A 349 14.34 3.34 12.98
N LYS A 350 15.55 3.30 12.41
CA LYS A 350 16.68 2.62 13.02
C LYS A 350 17.17 3.36 14.26
N VAL A 351 17.10 2.70 15.41
CA VAL A 351 17.49 3.24 16.72
C VAL A 351 18.81 2.69 17.24
N PHE A 352 19.29 1.56 16.71
CA PHE A 352 20.59 0.95 17.03
C PHE A 352 21.13 0.18 15.82
N GLU A 353 22.44 0.17 15.64
CA GLU A 353 23.13 -0.59 14.59
C GLU A 353 24.54 -0.94 15.02
N THR A 354 24.93 -2.21 14.86
CA THR A 354 26.33 -2.61 15.01
C THR A 354 26.68 -3.80 14.13
N SER A 355 27.97 -3.91 13.79
CA SER A 355 28.57 -5.13 13.23
C SER A 355 29.28 -5.93 14.33
N ASN A 356 29.43 -7.24 14.13
CA ASN A 356 30.04 -8.18 15.07
C ASN A 356 29.44 -8.06 16.48
N TYR A 357 28.12 -8.21 16.57
CA TYR A 357 27.34 -8.07 17.79
C TYR A 357 27.88 -8.98 18.90
N ASP A 358 27.82 -8.50 20.14
CA ASP A 358 28.27 -9.22 21.35
C ASP A 358 29.76 -9.65 21.36
N THR A 359 30.61 -9.02 20.54
CA THR A 359 32.05 -9.34 20.51
C THR A 359 32.86 -8.42 21.44
N ASN A 360 32.46 -7.15 21.57
CA ASN A 360 33.19 -6.14 22.37
C ASN A 360 32.24 -5.33 23.29
N GLY A 361 31.16 -5.97 23.77
CA GLY A 361 30.13 -5.31 24.57
C GLY A 361 29.23 -4.35 23.78
N ASN A 362 29.30 -4.40 22.45
CA ASN A 362 28.45 -3.72 21.49
C ASN A 362 27.09 -4.43 21.37
N VAL A 363 26.32 -4.34 22.46
CA VAL A 363 25.00 -4.96 22.59
C VAL A 363 23.93 -3.91 22.79
N PHE A 364 22.72 -4.18 22.32
CA PHE A 364 21.59 -3.27 22.49
C PHE A 364 21.04 -3.38 23.91
N LYS A 365 21.15 -2.30 24.68
CA LYS A 365 20.69 -2.20 26.08
C LYS A 365 19.42 -1.36 26.24
N GLY A 366 18.65 -1.17 25.17
CA GLY A 366 17.48 -0.29 25.19
C GLY A 366 17.79 1.20 25.00
N PHE A 367 19.02 1.58 24.66
CA PHE A 367 19.40 2.98 24.40
C PHE A 367 19.51 3.25 22.90
N SER A 368 19.17 4.47 22.46
CA SER A 368 19.31 4.85 21.06
C SER A 368 20.74 5.29 20.72
N GLU A 369 21.29 4.75 19.64
CA GLU A 369 22.59 5.13 19.06
C GLU A 369 22.44 5.77 17.66
N GLY A 370 21.21 6.08 17.24
CA GLY A 370 20.89 6.57 15.91
C GLY A 370 21.51 7.93 15.58
N ARG A 371 21.96 8.10 14.33
CA ARG A 371 22.67 9.29 13.80
C ARG A 371 21.88 10.63 13.89
N LEU A 372 20.60 10.58 14.28
CA LEU A 372 19.68 11.73 14.37
C LEU A 372 19.25 12.06 15.81
N THR A 373 19.59 11.25 16.82
CA THR A 373 19.28 11.59 18.20
C THR A 373 20.34 12.53 18.75
N ILE A 374 19.89 13.70 19.22
CA ILE A 374 20.75 14.73 19.83
C ILE A 374 21.43 14.20 21.11
N ASN A 375 20.97 13.06 21.66
CA ASN A 375 21.51 12.40 22.85
C ASN A 375 21.62 10.88 22.62
N GLY A 376 22.84 10.37 22.41
CA GLY A 376 23.12 8.92 22.30
C GLY A 376 23.05 8.14 23.64
N ASP A 377 22.35 8.70 24.63
CA ASP A 377 22.26 8.19 26.01
C ASP A 377 20.79 8.12 26.51
N GLU A 378 19.79 8.28 25.63
CA GLU A 378 18.38 8.23 26.02
C GLU A 378 17.85 6.80 25.99
N LEU A 379 17.32 6.36 27.14
CA LEU A 379 16.62 5.09 27.26
C LEU A 379 15.34 5.16 26.42
N LEU A 380 15.19 4.21 25.50
CA LEU A 380 14.05 4.13 24.62
C LEU A 380 12.78 3.76 25.41
N PRO A 381 11.60 4.26 25.01
CA PRO A 381 10.35 3.94 25.69
C PRO A 381 10.02 2.45 25.66
N THR A 382 9.35 1.97 26.72
CA THR A 382 8.75 0.63 26.77
C THR A 382 7.85 0.39 25.55
N GLY A 383 8.03 -0.75 24.89
CA GLY A 383 7.20 -1.14 23.76
C GLY A 383 7.84 -2.17 22.84
N THR A 384 7.17 -2.43 21.72
CA THR A 384 7.63 -3.33 20.67
C THR A 384 8.54 -2.58 19.69
N TYR A 385 9.69 -3.19 19.44
CA TYR A 385 10.68 -2.85 18.42
C TYR A 385 10.84 -4.06 17.49
N PHE A 386 11.61 -3.90 16.43
CA PHE A 386 11.97 -4.95 15.49
C PHE A 386 13.49 -5.06 15.43
N TYR A 387 14.01 -6.27 15.42
CA TYR A 387 15.42 -6.51 15.12
C TYR A 387 15.57 -6.98 13.68
N VAL A 388 16.69 -6.62 13.07
CA VAL A 388 17.19 -7.23 11.84
C VAL A 388 18.58 -7.78 12.13
N LEU A 389 18.73 -9.10 12.04
CA LEU A 389 19.98 -9.81 12.16
C LEU A 389 20.44 -10.24 10.76
N ASN A 390 21.57 -9.72 10.31
CA ASN A 390 22.19 -10.14 9.06
C ASN A 390 23.46 -10.95 9.35
N TYR A 391 23.71 -12.07 8.66
CA TYR A 391 24.93 -12.86 8.84
C TYR A 391 25.23 -13.76 7.64
N ASP A 392 26.46 -14.27 7.59
CA ASP A 392 26.88 -15.22 6.56
C ASP A 392 26.76 -16.66 7.07
N TYR A 393 26.03 -17.49 6.34
CA TYR A 393 25.88 -18.91 6.63
C TYR A 393 26.53 -19.76 5.54
N THR A 394 27.48 -20.61 5.94
CA THR A 394 28.14 -21.54 5.02
C THR A 394 27.67 -22.96 5.27
N SER A 395 27.00 -23.54 4.28
CA SER A 395 26.57 -24.93 4.29
C SER A 395 26.93 -25.61 2.98
N ASN A 396 27.51 -26.81 3.06
CA ASN A 396 28.01 -27.58 1.92
C ASN A 396 28.97 -26.78 1.01
N GLY A 397 29.81 -25.93 1.60
CA GLY A 397 30.77 -25.10 0.87
C GLY A 397 30.18 -23.89 0.16
N ILE A 398 28.88 -23.61 0.31
CA ILE A 398 28.20 -22.45 -0.26
C ILE A 398 27.88 -21.48 0.87
N THR A 399 28.46 -20.28 0.80
CA THR A 399 28.16 -19.17 1.70
C THR A 399 26.99 -18.36 1.16
N ARG A 400 26.05 -18.01 2.04
CA ARG A 400 24.86 -17.20 1.74
C ARG A 400 24.73 -16.10 2.79
N ARG A 401 24.30 -14.92 2.36
CA ARG A 401 23.86 -13.87 3.28
C ARG A 401 22.42 -14.16 3.71
N ILE A 402 22.17 -14.18 5.01
CA ILE A 402 20.84 -14.38 5.60
C ILE A 402 20.44 -13.10 6.31
N LYS A 403 19.22 -12.64 6.05
CA LYS A 403 18.54 -11.59 6.80
C LYS A 403 17.44 -12.26 7.61
N GLN A 404 17.42 -12.04 8.91
CA GLN A 404 16.36 -12.47 9.79
C GLN A 404 15.75 -11.25 10.47
N ALA A 405 14.44 -11.10 10.38
CA ALA A 405 13.71 -10.05 11.08
C ALA A 405 12.78 -10.67 12.13
N GLY A 406 12.64 -9.99 13.27
CA GLY A 406 11.76 -10.43 14.36
C GLY A 406 11.38 -9.26 15.25
N TYR A 407 10.42 -9.48 16.16
CA TYR A 407 10.09 -8.47 17.17
C TYR A 407 10.99 -8.56 18.39
N LEU A 408 11.16 -7.44 19.07
CA LEU A 408 11.88 -7.28 20.32
C LEU A 408 11.02 -6.44 21.27
N TYR A 409 10.68 -6.98 22.44
CA TYR A 409 9.96 -6.24 23.47
C TYR A 409 10.94 -5.60 24.45
N LEU A 410 10.94 -4.27 24.54
CA LEU A 410 11.71 -3.51 25.51
C LEU A 410 10.78 -3.12 26.67
N ASN A 411 11.16 -3.46 27.89
CA ASN A 411 10.52 -3.00 29.11
C ASN A 411 11.51 -2.16 29.92
N ALA A 412 11.33 -0.84 29.87
CA ALA A 412 12.21 0.16 30.48
C ALA A 412 11.83 0.52 31.95
N ASP A 413 10.83 -0.16 32.53
CA ASP A 413 10.29 0.12 33.87
C ASP A 413 10.99 -0.61 35.02
#